data_AF-A0AA41KJE9-F1
#
_entry.id   AF-A0AA41KJE9-F1
#
_cell.length_a   1.000
_cell.length_b   1.000
_cell.length_c   1.000
_cell.angle_alpha   90.00
_cell.angle_beta   90.00
_cell.angle_gamma   90.00
#
_symmetry.space_group_name_H-M   'P 1'
#
loop_
_entity.id
_entity.type
_entity.pdbx_description
1 polymer ?
#
loop_
_entity_poly.entity_id
_entity_poly.type
_entity_poly.pdbx_seq_one_letter_code
_entity_poly.pdbx_strand_id
1 'polypeptide(L)'
;MSESLHTRIARETVVRKRLGSAVAVGVTLYVLDGSIRYAAATAAIAFCVWLVADAARAAVGDYADHVVFGLLIFGFLGYTVSAGGPTWVVAPGALLGCWFVVDGVQHLRHGVTRDDVEIRYSRDGSLVTGLPKALLARLARPFSL
;
A
#
# COMPACT_ATOMS: atom_id res chain seq x y z
N MET A 1 22.92 -25.33 -3.51
CA MET A 1 22.63 -25.25 -2.06
C MET A 1 22.78 -23.83 -1.47
N SER A 2 23.14 -22.80 -2.24
CA SER A 2 23.23 -21.39 -1.78
C SER A 2 21.92 -20.60 -1.95
N GLU A 3 21.07 -21.00 -2.90
CA GLU A 3 19.83 -20.29 -3.25
C GLU A 3 18.80 -20.26 -2.10
N SER A 4 18.78 -21.29 -1.25
CA SER A 4 17.89 -21.36 -0.06
C SER A 4 18.33 -20.43 1.07
N LEU A 5 19.61 -20.11 1.18
CA LEU A 5 20.13 -19.21 2.22
C LEU A 5 19.88 -17.75 1.85
N HIS A 6 20.13 -17.36 0.60
CA HIS A 6 19.88 -16.00 0.13
C HIS A 6 18.39 -15.63 0.20
N THR A 7 17.50 -16.53 -0.22
CA THR A 7 16.05 -16.32 -0.13
C THR A 7 15.55 -16.23 1.30
N ARG A 8 16.11 -17.02 2.23
CA ARG A 8 15.78 -16.96 3.65
C ARG A 8 16.23 -15.65 4.30
N ILE A 9 17.47 -15.21 4.06
CA ILE A 9 18.00 -13.95 4.60
C ILE A 9 17.21 -12.74 4.05
N ALA A 10 16.87 -12.76 2.76
CA ALA A 10 16.02 -11.75 2.15
C ALA A 10 14.62 -11.70 2.79
N ARG A 11 14.01 -12.86 3.06
CA ARG A 11 12.71 -12.92 3.74
C ARG A 11 12.79 -12.41 5.18
N GLU A 12 13.81 -12.82 5.95
CA GLU A 12 14.00 -12.37 7.33
C GLU A 12 14.26 -10.85 7.41
N THR A 13 15.01 -10.28 6.47
CA THR A 13 15.24 -8.83 6.41
C THR A 13 13.99 -8.04 6.03
N VAL A 14 13.18 -8.54 5.09
CA VAL A 14 11.88 -7.93 4.74
C VAL A 14 10.93 -7.96 5.93
N VAL A 15 10.78 -9.11 6.60
CA VAL A 15 9.92 -9.25 7.79
C VAL A 15 10.37 -8.31 8.90
N ARG A 16 11.69 -8.24 9.17
CA ARG A 16 12.24 -7.34 10.18
C ARG A 16 11.99 -5.86 9.84
N LYS A 17 12.10 -5.49 8.56
CA LYS A 17 11.77 -4.14 8.08
C LYS A 17 10.30 -3.82 8.30
N ARG A 18 9.39 -4.74 7.94
CA ARG A 18 7.94 -4.59 8.20
C ARG A 18 7.64 -4.45 9.69
N LEU A 19 8.30 -5.24 10.53
CA LEU A 19 8.14 -5.15 11.97
C LEU A 19 8.58 -3.78 12.49
N GLY A 20 9.76 -3.28 12.06
CA GLY A 20 10.23 -1.95 12.43
C GLY A 20 9.28 -0.83 12.00
N SER A 21 8.75 -0.90 10.78
CA SER A 21 7.74 0.05 10.32
C SER A 21 6.44 -0.03 11.12
N ALA A 22 6.04 -1.22 11.58
CA ALA A 22 4.79 -1.40 12.33
C ALA A 22 4.94 -0.86 13.75
N VAL A 23 6.11 -1.06 14.35
CA VAL A 23 6.49 -0.42 15.61
C VAL A 23 6.45 1.10 15.46
N ALA A 24 6.99 1.67 14.38
CA ALA A 24 6.94 3.11 14.14
C ALA A 24 5.50 3.63 14.05
N VAL A 25 4.59 2.92 13.36
CA VAL A 25 3.16 3.24 13.33
C VAL A 25 2.56 3.22 14.73
N GLY A 26 2.82 2.16 15.49
CA GLY A 26 2.32 2.02 16.87
C GLY A 26 2.81 3.14 17.79
N VAL A 27 4.12 3.44 17.77
CA VAL A 27 4.71 4.55 18.54
C VAL A 27 4.08 5.88 18.14
N THR A 28 3.88 6.14 16.85
CA THR A 28 3.27 7.38 16.36
C THR A 28 1.84 7.53 16.90
N LEU A 29 1.04 6.46 16.84
CA LEU A 29 -0.31 6.47 17.39
C LEU A 29 -0.33 6.60 18.91
N TYR A 30 0.60 5.96 19.60
CA TYR A 30 0.75 6.10 21.05
C TYR A 30 1.04 7.55 21.44
N VAL A 31 1.89 8.24 20.69
CA VAL A 31 2.18 9.67 20.93
C VAL A 31 0.94 10.55 20.70
N LEU A 32 0.08 10.20 19.74
CA LEU A 32 -1.11 11.00 19.39
C LEU A 32 -2.31 10.75 20.33
N ASP A 33 -2.54 9.49 20.72
CA ASP A 33 -3.75 9.07 21.43
C ASP A 33 -3.47 8.66 22.89
N GLY A 34 -2.21 8.41 23.26
CA GLY A 34 -1.79 7.97 24.61
C GLY A 34 -2.18 6.53 24.97
N SER A 35 -2.99 5.85 24.15
CA SER A 35 -3.50 4.50 24.43
C SER A 35 -2.55 3.42 23.91
N ILE A 36 -1.88 2.72 24.83
CA ILE A 36 -0.97 1.60 24.48
C ILE A 36 -1.72 0.43 23.82
N ARG A 37 -2.97 0.16 24.24
CA ARG A 37 -3.78 -0.93 23.69
C ARG A 37 -4.14 -0.64 22.24
N TYR A 38 -4.56 0.58 21.95
CA TYR A 38 -4.93 1.00 20.60
C TYR A 38 -3.70 1.04 19.67
N ALA A 39 -2.59 1.58 20.16
CA ALA A 39 -1.31 1.60 19.45
C ALA A 39 -0.80 0.19 19.11
N ALA A 40 -0.80 -0.72 20.09
CA ALA A 40 -0.35 -2.10 19.89
C ALA A 40 -1.25 -2.87 18.92
N ALA A 41 -2.58 -2.74 19.07
CA ALA A 41 -3.54 -3.36 18.17
C ALA A 41 -3.37 -2.87 16.73
N THR A 42 -3.24 -1.55 16.53
CA THR A 42 -3.07 -0.98 15.20
C THR A 42 -1.74 -1.38 14.57
N ALA A 43 -0.66 -1.41 15.35
CA ALA A 43 0.64 -1.89 14.88
C ALA A 43 0.59 -3.35 14.43
N ALA A 44 -0.06 -4.22 15.21
CA ALA A 44 -0.23 -5.63 14.87
C ALA A 44 -1.05 -5.80 13.58
N ILE A 45 -2.16 -5.06 13.43
CA ILE A 45 -2.99 -5.08 12.22
C ILE A 45 -2.18 -4.61 11.01
N ALA A 46 -1.46 -3.48 11.13
CA ALA A 46 -0.62 -2.96 10.05
C ALA A 46 0.44 -3.97 9.60
N PHE A 47 1.09 -4.63 10.56
CA PHE A 47 2.07 -5.68 10.27
C PHE A 47 1.43 -6.85 9.51
N CYS A 48 0.28 -7.36 9.97
CA CYS A 48 -0.45 -8.44 9.30
C CYS A 48 -0.84 -8.05 7.87
N VAL A 49 -1.38 -6.84 7.67
CA VAL A 49 -1.75 -6.33 6.35
C VAL A 49 -0.54 -6.30 5.41
N TRP A 50 0.62 -5.85 5.88
CA TRP A 50 1.82 -5.84 5.05
C TRP A 50 2.34 -7.23 4.71
N LEU A 51 2.24 -8.19 5.63
CA LEU A 51 2.58 -9.58 5.32
C LEU A 51 1.65 -10.17 4.26
N VAL A 52 0.34 -9.91 4.36
CA VAL A 52 -0.63 -10.34 3.34
C VAL A 52 -0.33 -9.69 2.00
N ALA A 53 -0.02 -8.39 1.98
CA ALA A 53 0.37 -7.67 0.77
C ALA A 53 1.66 -8.23 0.15
N ASP A 54 2.67 -8.51 0.96
CA ASP A 54 3.94 -9.08 0.50
C ASP A 54 3.73 -10.52 -0.03
N ALA A 55 2.86 -11.31 0.61
CA ALA A 55 2.47 -12.64 0.13
C ALA A 55 1.69 -12.57 -1.18
N ALA A 56 0.76 -11.63 -1.32
CA ALA A 56 0.01 -11.41 -2.55
C ALA A 56 0.95 -11.05 -3.71
N ARG A 57 1.92 -10.16 -3.48
CA ARG A 57 2.93 -9.82 -4.51
C ARG A 57 3.74 -11.06 -4.93
N ALA A 58 4.16 -11.88 -3.97
CA ALA A 58 4.94 -13.08 -4.26
C ALA A 58 4.14 -14.16 -5.00
N ALA A 59 2.82 -14.24 -4.77
CA ALA A 59 1.97 -15.30 -5.34
C ALA A 59 1.34 -14.91 -6.68
N VAL A 60 0.95 -13.65 -6.87
CA VAL A 60 0.13 -13.21 -8.00
C VAL A 60 0.90 -12.30 -8.97
N GLY A 61 1.88 -11.55 -8.46
CA GLY A 61 2.68 -10.64 -9.27
C GLY A 61 2.87 -9.28 -8.61
N ASP A 62 3.84 -8.54 -9.13
CA ASP A 62 4.08 -7.17 -8.69
C ASP A 62 2.82 -6.33 -8.96
N TYR A 63 2.40 -5.53 -7.97
CA TYR A 63 1.08 -4.84 -7.85
C TYR A 63 -0.11 -5.59 -7.24
N ALA A 64 -0.01 -6.89 -6.90
CA ALA A 64 -1.12 -7.58 -6.23
C ALA A 64 -1.49 -6.98 -4.86
N ASP A 65 -0.55 -6.29 -4.21
CA ASP A 65 -0.82 -5.52 -3.00
C ASP A 65 -1.78 -4.36 -3.21
N HIS A 66 -1.81 -3.75 -4.40
CA HIS A 66 -2.74 -2.66 -4.70
C HIS A 66 -4.18 -3.16 -4.67
N VAL A 67 -4.43 -4.37 -5.20
CA VAL A 67 -5.75 -5.02 -5.09
C VAL A 67 -6.09 -5.31 -3.63
N VAL A 68 -5.14 -5.83 -2.85
CA VAL A 68 -5.35 -6.07 -1.40
C VAL A 68 -5.71 -4.77 -0.67
N PHE A 69 -4.98 -3.68 -0.92
CA PHE A 69 -5.27 -2.39 -0.30
C PHE A 69 -6.62 -1.83 -0.74
N GLY A 70 -6.97 -1.95 -2.02
CA GLY A 70 -8.28 -1.52 -2.53
C GLY A 70 -9.44 -2.28 -1.86
N LEU A 71 -9.32 -3.60 -1.70
CA LEU A 71 -10.31 -4.42 -1.00
C LEU A 71 -10.39 -4.07 0.50
N LEU A 72 -9.26 -3.81 1.15
CA LEU A 72 -9.24 -3.36 2.55
C LEU A 72 -9.94 -2.01 2.72
N ILE A 73 -9.75 -1.07 1.78
CA ILE A 73 -10.45 0.22 1.78
C ILE A 73 -11.96 0.00 1.65
N PHE A 74 -12.41 -0.84 0.73
CA PHE A 74 -13.84 -1.16 0.61
C PHE A 74 -14.40 -1.85 1.86
N GLY A 75 -13.66 -2.78 2.46
CA GLY A 75 -14.05 -3.41 3.72
C GLY A 75 -14.18 -2.39 4.85
N PHE A 76 -13.22 -1.46 4.98
CA PHE A 76 -13.27 -0.38 5.96
C PHE A 76 -14.45 0.57 5.73
N LEU A 77 -14.75 0.91 4.48
CA LEU A 77 -15.92 1.72 4.13
C LEU A 77 -17.23 1.00 4.47
N GLY A 78 -17.33 -0.28 4.11
CA GLY A 78 -18.49 -1.11 4.46
C GLY A 78 -18.71 -1.15 5.97
N TYR A 79 -17.63 -1.35 6.74
CA TYR A 79 -17.67 -1.27 8.20
C TYR A 79 -18.13 0.12 8.68
N THR A 80 -17.52 1.20 8.17
CA THR A 80 -17.82 2.57 8.58
C THR A 80 -19.29 2.91 8.34
N VAL A 81 -19.83 2.55 7.17
CA VAL A 81 -21.25 2.74 6.85
C VAL A 81 -22.14 1.91 7.76
N SER A 82 -21.80 0.63 7.98
CA SER A 82 -22.59 -0.26 8.85
C SER A 82 -22.60 0.17 10.31
N ALA A 83 -21.53 0.81 10.79
CA ALA A 83 -21.39 1.32 12.14
C ALA A 83 -22.03 2.71 12.33
N GLY A 84 -22.73 3.25 11.33
CA GLY A 84 -23.30 4.60 11.38
C GLY A 84 -22.24 5.71 11.41
N GLY A 85 -21.05 5.41 10.90
CA GLY A 85 -19.93 6.33 10.84
C GLY A 85 -20.12 7.46 9.81
N PRO A 86 -19.11 8.32 9.66
CA PRO A 86 -19.22 9.53 8.85
C PRO A 86 -19.41 9.22 7.36
N THR A 87 -20.56 9.56 6.78
CA THR A 87 -20.88 9.25 5.38
C THR A 87 -20.05 10.05 4.37
N TRP A 88 -19.46 11.17 4.79
CA TRP A 88 -18.61 11.99 3.92
C TRP A 88 -17.32 11.26 3.50
N VAL A 89 -16.86 10.24 4.24
CA VAL A 89 -15.68 9.45 3.87
C VAL A 89 -15.96 8.44 2.76
N VAL A 90 -17.24 8.17 2.46
CA VAL A 90 -17.65 7.12 1.51
C VAL A 90 -17.22 7.46 0.10
N ALA A 91 -17.51 8.67 -0.38
CA ALA A 91 -17.14 9.08 -1.73
C ALA A 91 -15.61 9.10 -1.97
N PRO A 92 -14.79 9.80 -1.16
CA PRO A 92 -13.34 9.80 -1.36
C PRO A 92 -12.72 8.42 -1.13
N GLY A 93 -13.23 7.64 -0.16
CA GLY A 93 -12.76 6.29 0.07
C GLY A 93 -13.09 5.36 -1.09
N ALA A 94 -14.29 5.43 -1.66
CA ALA A 94 -14.69 4.58 -2.78
C ALA A 94 -13.84 4.89 -4.02
N LEU A 95 -13.59 6.17 -4.29
CA LEU A 95 -12.67 6.59 -5.35
C LEU A 95 -11.26 6.03 -5.14
N LEU A 96 -10.73 6.13 -3.92
CA LEU A 96 -9.42 5.59 -3.58
C LEU A 96 -9.38 4.06 -3.69
N GLY A 97 -10.41 3.36 -3.21
CA GLY A 97 -10.53 1.91 -3.32
C GLY A 97 -10.59 1.44 -4.77
N CYS A 98 -11.43 2.09 -5.58
CA CYS A 98 -11.51 1.85 -7.03
C CYS A 98 -10.15 2.10 -7.69
N TRP A 99 -9.46 3.19 -7.34
CA TRP A 99 -8.15 3.52 -7.86
C TRP A 99 -7.15 2.38 -7.65
N PHE A 100 -7.03 1.91 -6.41
CA PHE A 100 -6.12 0.82 -6.05
C PHE A 100 -6.45 -0.50 -6.75
N VAL A 101 -7.74 -0.85 -6.87
CA VAL A 101 -8.14 -2.07 -7.56
C VAL A 101 -7.84 -1.98 -9.06
N VAL A 102 -8.24 -0.88 -9.71
CA VAL A 102 -7.98 -0.68 -11.14
C VAL A 102 -6.48 -0.66 -11.41
N ASP A 103 -5.70 0.05 -10.59
CA ASP A 103 -4.25 0.10 -10.73
C ASP A 103 -3.60 -1.27 -10.60
N GLY A 104 -3.96 -2.02 -9.55
CA GLY A 104 -3.44 -3.38 -9.35
C GLY A 104 -3.83 -4.33 -10.48
N VAL A 105 -5.11 -4.34 -10.88
CA VAL A 105 -5.59 -5.23 -11.95
C VAL A 105 -4.95 -4.91 -13.30
N GLN A 106 -4.80 -3.63 -13.64
CA GLN A 106 -4.21 -3.25 -14.94
C GLN A 106 -2.72 -3.58 -15.02
N HIS A 107 -1.97 -3.39 -13.94
CA HIS A 107 -0.55 -3.78 -13.92
C HIS A 107 -0.38 -5.30 -13.95
N LEU A 108 -1.22 -6.05 -13.22
CA LEU A 108 -1.21 -7.52 -13.27
C LEU A 108 -1.61 -8.05 -14.65
N ARG A 109 -2.62 -7.44 -15.29
CA ARG A 109 -3.09 -7.85 -16.62
C ARG A 109 -2.03 -7.63 -17.71
N HIS A 110 -1.28 -6.54 -17.63
CA HIS A 110 -0.25 -6.20 -18.61
C HIS A 110 1.14 -6.70 -18.21
N GLY A 111 1.28 -7.42 -17.08
CA GLY A 111 2.55 -7.98 -16.61
C GLY A 111 3.60 -6.92 -16.28
N VAL A 112 3.17 -5.69 -15.99
CA VAL A 112 4.03 -4.53 -15.80
C VAL A 112 4.51 -4.51 -14.35
N THR A 113 5.83 -4.53 -14.16
CA THR A 113 6.46 -4.48 -12.84
C THR A 113 6.76 -3.04 -12.43
N ARG A 114 7.06 -2.81 -11.15
CA ARG A 114 7.38 -1.47 -10.64
C ARG A 114 8.64 -0.90 -11.28
N ASP A 115 9.56 -1.76 -11.71
CA ASP A 115 10.79 -1.38 -12.40
C ASP A 115 10.50 -0.85 -13.82
N ASP A 116 9.43 -1.30 -14.46
CA ASP A 116 8.94 -0.79 -15.76
C ASP A 116 8.17 0.54 -15.60
N VAL A 117 7.69 0.80 -14.38
CA VAL A 117 6.82 1.94 -14.04
C VAL A 117 7.57 3.10 -13.43
N GLU A 118 8.81 2.89 -12.98
CA GLU A 118 9.65 3.95 -12.52
C GLU A 118 9.98 4.89 -13.69
N ILE A 119 9.15 5.93 -13.87
CA ILE A 119 9.55 7.12 -14.60
C ILE A 119 10.71 7.64 -13.78
N ARG A 120 11.94 7.31 -14.19
CA ARG A 120 13.16 7.91 -13.63
C ARG A 120 12.87 9.40 -13.58
N TYR A 121 12.77 9.93 -12.36
CA TYR A 121 12.37 11.32 -12.14
C TYR A 121 13.39 12.20 -12.83
N SER A 122 13.14 12.56 -14.10
CA SER A 122 13.95 13.55 -14.78
C SER A 122 13.65 14.84 -14.07
N ARG A 123 14.67 15.45 -13.49
CA ARG A 123 14.59 16.73 -12.80
C ARG A 123 14.38 17.87 -13.81
N ASP A 124 13.65 17.63 -14.89
CA ASP A 124 13.22 18.61 -15.88
C ASP A 124 11.98 19.33 -15.34
N GLY A 125 12.19 20.09 -14.25
CA GLY A 125 11.15 20.90 -13.61
C GLY A 125 11.47 21.29 -12.17
N SER A 126 11.03 22.48 -11.77
CA SER A 126 11.01 22.94 -10.37
C SER A 126 10.24 21.96 -9.48
N LEU A 127 10.62 21.80 -8.21
CA LEU A 127 9.90 20.98 -7.22
C LEU A 127 8.38 21.26 -7.19
N VAL A 128 7.99 22.51 -7.47
CA VAL A 128 6.60 22.97 -7.46
C VAL A 128 5.79 22.47 -8.65
N THR A 129 6.43 22.24 -9.81
CA THR A 129 5.73 21.79 -11.03
C THR A 129 6.01 20.32 -11.38
N GLY A 130 7.19 19.82 -11.03
CA GLY A 130 7.59 18.44 -11.27
C GLY A 130 6.83 17.44 -10.40
N LEU A 131 6.61 17.76 -9.12
CA LEU A 131 5.96 16.84 -8.19
C LEU A 131 4.44 16.66 -8.47
N PRO A 132 3.65 17.73 -8.71
CA PRO A 132 2.26 17.57 -9.12
C PRO A 132 2.13 16.86 -10.47
N LYS A 133 3.02 17.16 -11.43
CA LYS A 133 3.01 16.50 -12.75
C LYS A 133 3.31 15.01 -12.64
N ALA A 134 4.30 14.63 -11.82
CA ALA A 134 4.63 13.24 -11.54
C ALA A 134 3.48 12.51 -10.85
N LEU A 135 2.83 13.16 -9.88
CA LEU A 135 1.63 12.65 -9.22
C LEU A 135 0.50 12.41 -10.21
N LEU A 136 0.16 13.40 -11.05
CA LEU A 136 -0.88 13.28 -12.08
C LEU A 136 -0.55 12.18 -13.09
N ALA A 137 0.71 12.08 -13.53
CA ALA A 137 1.13 11.02 -14.45
C ALA A 137 0.96 9.63 -13.81
N ARG A 138 1.33 9.47 -12.53
CA ARG A 138 1.10 8.22 -11.78
C ARG A 138 -0.39 7.95 -11.59
N LEU A 139 -1.19 8.99 -11.38
CA LEU A 139 -2.64 8.95 -11.26
C LEU A 139 -3.37 8.78 -12.60
N ALA A 140 -2.68 8.81 -13.74
CA ALA A 140 -3.27 8.54 -15.04
C ALA A 140 -2.86 7.17 -15.56
N ARG A 141 -1.73 6.65 -15.05
CA ARG A 141 -1.07 5.46 -15.57
C ARG A 141 -1.94 4.22 -15.78
N PRO A 142 -2.83 3.82 -14.85
CA PRO A 142 -3.60 2.60 -15.06
C PRO A 142 -4.64 2.71 -16.17
N PHE A 143 -4.94 3.91 -16.66
CA PHE A 143 -5.79 4.11 -17.84
C PHE A 143 -5.02 4.20 -19.16
N SER A 144 -3.69 4.27 -19.09
CA SER A 144 -2.81 4.36 -20.26
C SER A 144 -1.98 3.09 -20.50
N LEU A 145 -2.21 2.05 -19.67
CA LEU A 145 -1.66 0.70 -19.82
C LEU A 145 -2.55 -0.12 -20.75
#